data_AF-A0ABD1FCF4-F1
#
_entry.id   AF-A0ABD1FCF4-F1
#
_cell.length_a   1.000
_cell.length_b   1.000
_cell.length_c   1.000
_cell.angle_alpha   90.00
_cell.angle_beta   90.00
_cell.angle_gamma   90.00
#
_symmetry.space_group_name_H-M   'P 1'
#
loop_
_entity.id
_entity.type
_entity.pdbx_description
1 polymer ?
#
loop_
_entity_poly.entity_id
_entity_poly.type
_entity_poly.pdbx_seq_one_letter_code
_entity_poly.pdbx_strand_id
1 'polypeptide(L)'
;MPPKQKPKKKTLVVQGTIDEVKRYWPDYTINADNILQPKRDFVIHFYARCVNDLDQKIAFLTKLNPPPLLEGYTEEERLYINLSKIAALREADFMLGDLYVFEPKRLNSHMLITMHHLISTENEMEKLIKICDKVLEQKDMIQINEEKLNAIRGQLFEKQSRITVEKSENKKLEREAAALASKYNETIPLIEKSNLKLEDFKLKCNKRKYDLELKKKNIENLRKIKSELESQIVTEEDYRHLEKKMESLEDEEIKLEEALDSNNLVKLKEDVDLLDSCLPKLNLLKIPEDIFKLSDMRVEVQNEKENVNIIESDTKKSKTAIEEKLVELEGQKLHLTKTNLELQESLRKVTEDSLLGDISLKNKLAAQLYNNQEEIETLKKEIIKIKDNYQILKLKISEKYEVFNCMQNKSFIWLEEIIKKCNQLEEHLCKYS
;
A
#
# COMPACT_ATOMS: atom_id res chain seq x y z
N MET A 1 40.97 -83.03 53.47
CA MET A 1 40.85 -81.75 52.73
C MET A 1 42.23 -81.18 52.54
N PRO A 2 42.70 -80.96 51.30
CA PRO A 2 43.97 -80.26 51.08
C PRO A 2 43.82 -78.80 51.53
N PRO A 3 44.90 -78.18 52.06
CA PRO A 3 44.83 -76.82 52.57
C PRO A 3 44.58 -75.83 51.43
N LYS A 4 43.55 -74.98 51.58
CA LYS A 4 43.33 -73.81 50.71
C LYS A 4 44.53 -72.88 50.84
N GLN A 5 45.42 -72.91 49.85
CA GLN A 5 46.53 -71.96 49.75
C GLN A 5 45.96 -70.54 49.62
N LYS A 6 46.27 -69.66 50.58
CA LYS A 6 46.04 -68.22 50.41
C LYS A 6 46.92 -67.73 49.26
N PRO A 7 46.38 -66.99 48.28
CA PRO A 7 47.19 -66.47 47.18
C PRO A 7 48.34 -65.62 47.74
N LYS A 8 49.56 -65.86 47.25
CA LYS A 8 50.76 -65.11 47.65
C LYS A 8 50.52 -63.62 47.34
N LYS A 9 50.99 -62.71 48.21
CA LYS A 9 50.85 -61.23 48.10
C LYS A 9 51.10 -60.65 46.70
N LYS A 10 51.95 -61.28 45.87
CA LYS A 10 52.26 -60.88 44.49
C LYS A 10 51.10 -61.10 43.50
N THR A 11 50.23 -62.08 43.74
CA THR A 11 49.09 -62.42 42.86
C THR A 11 47.94 -61.43 43.00
N LEU A 12 47.78 -60.81 44.17
CA LEU A 12 46.75 -59.79 44.45
C LEU A 12 46.99 -58.47 43.70
N VAL A 13 48.24 -58.07 43.47
CA VAL A 13 48.59 -56.80 42.82
C VAL A 13 48.39 -56.85 41.30
N VAL A 14 48.61 -58.01 40.69
CA VAL A 14 48.37 -58.24 39.25
C VAL A 14 46.87 -58.36 38.95
N GLN A 15 46.07 -58.87 39.89
CA GLN A 15 44.63 -58.99 39.73
C GLN A 15 43.96 -57.62 39.57
N GLY A 16 44.40 -56.59 40.29
CA GLY A 16 43.86 -55.23 40.15
C GLY A 16 44.03 -54.67 38.74
N THR A 17 45.20 -54.87 38.12
CA THR A 17 45.44 -54.48 36.72
C THR A 17 44.54 -55.26 35.76
N ILE A 18 44.38 -56.56 35.97
CA ILE A 18 43.49 -57.40 35.16
C ILE A 18 42.04 -56.93 35.25
N ASP A 19 41.58 -56.60 36.45
CA ASP A 19 40.21 -56.15 36.70
C ASP A 19 39.95 -54.80 36.02
N GLU A 20 40.88 -53.84 36.08
CA GLU A 20 40.76 -52.55 35.38
C GLU A 20 40.80 -52.71 33.85
N VAL A 21 41.68 -53.58 33.32
CA VAL A 21 41.71 -53.90 31.89
C VAL A 21 40.38 -54.49 31.44
N LYS A 22 39.83 -55.47 32.17
CA LYS A 22 38.55 -56.10 31.83
C LYS A 22 37.35 -55.18 32.05
N ARG A 23 37.44 -54.24 32.98
CA ARG A 23 36.39 -53.24 33.19
C ARG A 23 36.24 -52.33 31.97
N TYR A 24 37.36 -51.90 31.40
CA TYR A 24 37.39 -51.01 30.24
C TYR A 24 37.24 -51.79 28.91
N TRP A 25 37.83 -52.98 28.81
CA TRP A 25 37.70 -53.90 27.68
C TRP A 25 37.27 -55.30 28.14
N PRO A 26 35.96 -55.58 28.27
CA PRO A 26 35.45 -56.87 28.75
C PRO A 26 35.92 -58.07 27.93
N ASP A 27 36.07 -57.89 26.62
CA ASP A 27 36.46 -58.94 25.68
C ASP A 27 37.98 -59.09 25.53
N TYR A 28 38.78 -58.25 26.20
CA TYR A 28 40.24 -58.33 26.10
C TYR A 28 40.78 -59.54 26.87
N THR A 29 41.46 -60.43 26.14
CA THR A 29 41.99 -61.66 26.73
C THR A 29 43.27 -61.35 27.52
N ILE A 30 43.13 -61.27 28.85
CA ILE A 30 44.22 -61.05 29.79
C ILE A 30 44.12 -62.00 30.99
N ASN A 31 45.26 -62.56 31.39
CA ASN A 31 45.45 -63.38 32.57
C ASN A 31 46.73 -62.99 33.31
N ALA A 32 46.96 -63.58 34.49
CA ALA A 32 48.12 -63.25 35.32
C ALA A 32 49.46 -63.60 34.66
N ASP A 33 49.51 -64.66 33.85
CA ASP A 33 50.71 -65.09 33.15
C ASP A 33 51.14 -64.09 32.08
N ASN A 34 50.19 -63.37 31.46
CA ASN A 34 50.51 -62.31 30.51
C ASN A 34 51.32 -61.16 31.12
N ILE A 35 51.23 -60.95 32.44
CA ILE A 35 51.95 -59.89 33.17
C ILE A 35 53.18 -60.46 33.89
N LEU A 36 53.07 -61.66 34.47
CA LEU A 36 54.15 -62.30 35.22
C LEU A 36 55.21 -62.95 34.30
N GLN A 37 54.82 -63.37 33.10
CA GLN A 37 55.67 -63.96 32.06
C GLN A 37 55.32 -63.33 30.69
N PRO A 38 55.62 -62.04 30.51
CA PRO A 38 55.18 -61.27 29.36
C PRO A 38 55.79 -61.76 28.05
N LYS A 39 54.93 -61.94 27.05
CA LYS A 39 55.32 -62.18 25.65
C LYS A 39 55.25 -60.88 24.88
N ARG A 40 56.19 -60.68 23.95
CA ARG A 40 56.24 -59.48 23.09
C ARG A 40 54.90 -59.18 22.42
N ASP A 41 54.32 -60.17 21.76
CA ASP A 41 53.05 -60.01 21.04
C ASP A 41 51.94 -59.49 21.94
N PHE A 42 51.86 -59.95 23.20
CA PHE A 42 50.86 -59.48 24.14
C PHE A 42 51.09 -58.01 24.56
N VAL A 43 52.33 -57.67 24.92
CA VAL A 43 52.66 -56.33 25.44
C VAL A 43 52.51 -55.28 24.34
N ILE A 44 53.03 -55.57 23.15
CA ILE A 44 52.90 -54.67 21.99
C ILE A 44 51.44 -54.51 21.59
N HIS A 45 50.66 -55.60 21.55
CA HIS A 45 49.24 -55.54 21.22
C HIS A 45 48.44 -54.73 22.24
N PHE A 46 48.71 -54.90 23.54
CA PHE A 46 48.07 -54.12 24.60
C PHE A 46 48.29 -52.62 24.39
N TYR A 47 49.55 -52.22 24.24
CA TYR A 47 49.91 -50.81 24.09
C TYR A 47 49.44 -50.20 22.77
N ALA A 48 49.49 -50.96 21.67
CA ALA A 48 48.94 -50.55 20.39
C ALA A 48 47.44 -50.27 20.47
N ARG A 49 46.70 -51.11 21.19
CA ARG A 49 45.28 -50.90 21.44
C ARG A 49 45.03 -49.62 22.25
N CYS A 50 45.82 -49.39 23.32
CA CYS A 50 45.72 -48.17 24.12
C CYS A 50 45.93 -46.90 23.28
N VAL A 51 46.97 -46.88 22.44
CA VAL A 51 47.29 -45.74 21.57
C VAL A 51 46.18 -45.51 20.54
N ASN A 52 45.71 -46.56 19.88
CA ASN A 52 44.62 -46.46 18.90
C ASN A 52 43.34 -45.91 19.53
N ASP A 53 42.95 -46.37 20.72
CA ASP A 53 41.78 -45.84 21.43
C ASP A 53 41.93 -44.34 21.75
N LEU A 54 43.12 -43.90 22.18
CA LEU A 54 43.38 -42.47 22.43
C LEU A 54 43.30 -41.64 21.14
N ASP A 55 43.90 -42.11 20.06
CA ASP A 55 43.93 -41.39 18.78
C ASP A 55 42.53 -41.28 18.17
N GLN A 56 41.73 -42.36 18.21
CA GLN A 56 40.34 -42.33 17.76
C GLN A 56 39.48 -41.35 18.57
N LYS A 57 39.69 -41.34 19.89
CA LYS A 57 39.01 -40.43 20.81
C LYS A 57 39.37 -38.96 20.53
N ILE A 58 40.65 -38.64 20.31
CA ILE A 58 41.11 -37.30 19.94
C ILE A 58 40.57 -36.88 18.57
N ALA A 59 40.59 -37.77 17.58
CA ALA A 59 40.03 -37.53 16.25
C ALA A 59 38.53 -37.21 16.31
N PHE A 60 37.78 -37.95 17.14
CA PHE A 60 36.35 -37.70 17.36
C PHE A 60 36.08 -36.29 17.92
N LEU A 61 36.84 -35.86 18.94
CA LEU A 61 36.66 -34.51 19.52
C LEU A 61 37.06 -33.37 18.58
N THR A 62 38.15 -33.55 17.84
CA THR A 62 38.72 -32.48 17.00
C THR A 62 38.11 -32.43 15.60
N LYS A 63 37.39 -33.48 15.18
CA LYS A 63 36.95 -33.70 13.79
C LYS A 63 38.12 -33.64 12.78
N LEU A 64 39.33 -33.88 13.26
CA LEU A 64 40.54 -33.98 12.45
C LEU A 64 40.86 -35.45 12.24
N ASN A 65 41.43 -35.80 11.09
CA ASN A 65 41.95 -37.14 10.88
C ASN A 65 43.04 -37.43 11.92
N PRO A 66 43.12 -38.67 12.44
CA PRO A 66 44.22 -39.05 13.32
C PRO A 66 45.55 -38.75 12.61
N PRO A 67 46.57 -38.27 13.35
CA PRO A 67 47.83 -37.90 12.76
C PRO A 67 48.42 -39.08 11.97
N PRO A 68 48.99 -38.83 10.77
CA PRO A 68 49.56 -39.89 9.96
C PRO A 68 50.66 -40.64 10.74
N LEU A 69 50.75 -41.95 10.51
CA LEU A 69 51.81 -42.77 11.09
C LEU A 69 53.18 -42.16 10.76
N LEU A 70 54.03 -41.99 11.76
CA LEU A 70 55.39 -41.47 11.57
C LEU A 70 56.18 -42.47 10.70
N GLU A 71 56.44 -42.11 9.45
CA GLU A 71 57.23 -42.92 8.53
C GLU A 71 58.69 -43.03 9.02
N GLY A 72 59.29 -44.23 8.91
CA GLY A 72 60.68 -44.48 9.30
C GLY A 72 60.93 -44.95 10.73
N TYR A 73 59.90 -45.04 11.58
CA TYR A 73 60.00 -45.56 12.96
C TYR A 73 59.51 -47.01 13.08
N THR A 74 60.15 -47.78 13.95
CA THR A 74 59.69 -49.12 14.37
C THR A 74 58.34 -49.04 15.10
N GLU A 75 57.65 -50.18 15.23
CA GLU A 75 56.38 -50.23 15.97
C GLU A 75 56.56 -49.80 17.44
N GLU A 76 57.62 -50.28 18.09
CA GLU A 76 57.98 -49.93 19.45
C GLU A 76 58.28 -48.43 19.62
N GLU A 77 59.02 -47.82 18.69
CA GLU A 77 59.30 -46.38 18.74
C GLU A 77 58.03 -45.54 18.58
N ARG A 78 57.11 -45.97 17.70
CA ARG A 78 55.82 -45.29 17.53
C ARG A 78 54.96 -45.39 18.79
N LEU A 79 54.88 -46.58 19.39
CA LEU A 79 54.19 -46.77 20.65
C LEU A 79 54.81 -45.93 21.76
N TYR A 80 56.14 -45.91 21.87
CA TYR A 80 56.85 -45.10 22.85
C TYR A 80 56.56 -43.59 22.69
N ILE A 81 56.62 -43.06 21.47
CA ILE A 81 56.33 -41.64 21.21
C ILE A 81 54.90 -41.28 21.61
N ASN A 82 53.93 -42.16 21.39
CA ASN A 82 52.54 -41.90 21.74
C ASN A 82 52.26 -42.10 23.23
N LEU A 83 52.76 -43.17 23.83
CA LEU A 83 52.59 -43.45 25.26
C LEU A 83 53.35 -42.47 26.14
N SER A 84 54.52 -42.02 25.71
CA SER A 84 55.28 -40.99 26.44
C SER A 84 54.54 -39.65 26.50
N LYS A 85 53.49 -39.42 25.72
CA LYS A 85 52.62 -38.24 25.91
C LYS A 85 51.82 -38.33 27.21
N ILE A 86 51.56 -39.53 27.72
CA ILE A 86 50.92 -39.76 29.02
C ILE A 86 51.91 -39.36 30.12
N ALA A 87 51.66 -38.24 30.80
CA ALA A 87 52.55 -37.69 31.82
C ALA A 87 52.88 -38.69 32.93
N ALA A 88 51.88 -39.44 33.41
CA ALA A 88 52.08 -40.45 34.45
C ALA A 88 52.99 -41.62 34.02
N LEU A 89 53.10 -41.92 32.72
CA LEU A 89 54.08 -42.91 32.24
C LEU A 89 55.50 -42.33 32.21
N ARG A 90 55.66 -41.06 31.85
CA ARG A 90 56.97 -40.37 31.92
C ARG A 90 57.49 -40.31 33.35
N GLU A 91 56.62 -40.04 34.31
CA GLU A 91 56.95 -40.02 35.75
C GLU A 91 57.28 -41.42 36.31
N ALA A 92 56.74 -42.48 35.70
CA ALA A 92 57.06 -43.87 36.04
C ALA A 92 58.29 -44.41 35.29
N ASP A 93 59.15 -43.50 34.82
CA ASP A 93 60.37 -43.79 34.04
C ASP A 93 60.13 -44.76 32.88
N PHE A 94 58.99 -44.62 32.18
CA PHE A 94 58.72 -45.40 30.98
C PHE A 94 59.73 -45.02 29.89
N MET A 95 60.55 -46.00 29.50
CA MET A 95 61.61 -45.84 28.51
C MET A 95 61.33 -46.72 27.29
N LEU A 96 61.93 -46.37 26.15
CA LEU A 96 61.84 -47.21 24.95
C LEU A 96 62.27 -48.66 25.21
N GLY A 97 63.26 -48.87 26.09
CA GLY A 97 63.72 -50.20 26.51
C GLY A 97 62.64 -51.08 27.16
N ASP A 98 61.60 -50.49 27.79
CA ASP A 98 60.48 -51.25 28.38
C ASP A 98 59.60 -51.93 27.32
N LEU A 99 59.70 -51.52 26.06
CA LEU A 99 59.03 -52.16 24.92
C LEU A 99 59.86 -53.28 24.28
N TYR A 100 61.14 -53.40 24.66
CA TYR A 100 62.04 -54.47 24.20
C TYR A 100 62.34 -55.50 25.29
N VAL A 101 62.34 -55.09 26.56
CA VAL A 101 62.62 -55.94 27.73
C VAL A 101 61.51 -55.77 28.76
N PHE A 102 60.72 -56.82 28.96
CA PHE A 102 59.50 -56.75 29.79
C PHE A 102 59.79 -57.20 31.22
N GLU A 103 60.11 -56.26 32.11
CA GLU A 103 60.19 -56.56 33.54
C GLU A 103 58.78 -56.65 34.14
N PRO A 104 58.34 -57.79 34.72
CA PRO A 104 56.96 -57.99 35.17
C PRO A 104 56.43 -56.93 36.14
N LYS A 105 57.28 -56.41 37.02
CA LYS A 105 56.88 -55.36 37.99
C LYS A 105 56.65 -54.02 37.30
N ARG A 106 57.58 -53.58 36.45
CA ARG A 106 57.47 -52.33 35.69
C ARG A 106 56.28 -52.38 34.74
N LEU A 107 56.15 -53.48 33.99
CA LEU A 107 55.03 -53.73 33.08
C LEU A 107 53.68 -53.64 33.79
N ASN A 108 53.51 -54.30 34.94
CA ASN A 108 52.25 -54.24 35.68
C ASN A 108 51.88 -52.81 36.07
N SER A 109 52.86 -52.03 36.56
CA SER A 109 52.65 -50.62 36.92
C SER A 109 52.31 -49.77 35.70
N HIS A 110 53.04 -49.92 34.59
CA HIS A 110 52.81 -49.16 33.37
C HIS A 110 51.45 -49.50 32.74
N MET A 111 51.05 -50.77 32.72
CA MET A 111 49.73 -51.19 32.25
C MET A 111 48.62 -50.56 33.09
N LEU A 112 48.74 -50.59 34.42
CA LEU A 112 47.75 -49.99 35.32
C LEU A 112 47.64 -48.47 35.13
N ILE A 113 48.77 -47.76 35.04
CA ILE A 113 48.82 -46.31 34.76
C ILE A 113 48.12 -46.00 33.43
N THR A 114 48.40 -46.79 32.39
CA THR A 114 47.81 -46.60 31.06
C THR A 114 46.29 -46.80 31.10
N MET A 115 45.80 -47.82 31.81
CA MET A 115 44.36 -48.06 31.96
C MET A 115 43.64 -46.96 32.73
N HIS A 116 44.21 -46.50 33.85
CA HIS A 116 43.64 -45.38 34.60
C HIS A 116 43.57 -44.11 33.75
N HIS A 117 44.59 -43.87 32.91
CA HIS A 117 44.56 -42.74 31.98
C HIS A 117 43.44 -42.89 30.93
N LEU A 118 43.26 -44.07 30.33
CA LEU A 118 42.19 -44.32 29.36
C LEU A 118 40.79 -44.10 29.95
N ILE A 119 40.54 -44.64 31.16
CA ILE A 119 39.26 -44.49 31.88
C ILE A 119 39.01 -43.01 32.23
N SER A 120 40.05 -42.28 32.66
CA SER A 120 39.93 -40.86 32.97
C SER A 120 39.59 -40.04 31.73
N THR A 121 40.29 -40.30 30.61
CA THR A 121 40.04 -39.65 29.32
C THR A 121 38.62 -39.87 28.82
N GLU A 122 38.07 -41.08 28.97
CA GLU A 122 36.69 -41.38 28.61
C GLU A 122 35.65 -40.53 29.36
N ASN A 123 35.80 -40.40 30.68
CA ASN A 123 34.88 -39.61 31.50
C ASN A 123 34.92 -38.12 31.16
N GLU A 124 36.08 -37.59 30.80
CA GLU A 124 36.22 -36.19 30.38
C GLU A 124 35.73 -35.97 28.94
N MET A 125 35.87 -36.96 28.06
CA MET A 125 35.32 -36.91 26.69
C MET A 125 33.81 -36.72 26.68
N GLU A 126 33.06 -37.49 27.48
CA GLU A 126 31.60 -37.36 27.52
C GLU A 126 31.14 -35.95 27.92
N LYS A 127 31.88 -35.29 28.82
CA LYS A 127 31.60 -33.91 29.24
C LYS A 127 31.91 -32.92 28.12
N LEU A 128 33.04 -33.11 27.43
CA LEU A 128 33.47 -32.26 26.32
C LEU A 128 32.52 -32.36 25.12
N ILE A 129 32.04 -33.56 24.78
CA ILE A 129 31.06 -33.78 23.69
C ILE A 129 29.79 -32.97 23.94
N LYS A 130 29.22 -33.05 25.15
CA LYS A 130 28.02 -32.26 25.53
C LYS A 130 28.22 -30.75 25.43
N ILE A 131 29.44 -30.27 25.65
CA ILE A 131 29.78 -28.85 25.51
C ILE A 131 29.92 -28.49 24.02
N CYS A 132 30.62 -29.31 23.24
CA CYS A 132 30.78 -29.14 21.80
C CYS A 132 29.43 -29.11 21.07
N ASP A 133 28.51 -30.02 21.41
CA ASP A 133 27.17 -30.06 20.83
C ASP A 133 26.40 -28.77 21.10
N LYS A 134 26.43 -28.27 22.34
CA LYS A 134 25.80 -26.98 22.69
C LYS A 134 26.41 -25.79 21.96
N VAL A 135 27.72 -25.81 21.72
CA VAL A 135 28.41 -24.76 20.95
C VAL A 135 27.96 -24.77 19.49
N LEU A 136 27.83 -25.97 18.90
CA LEU A 136 27.34 -26.13 17.53
C LEU A 136 25.87 -25.69 17.42
N GLU A 137 25.01 -26.11 18.34
CA GLU A 137 23.61 -25.67 18.40
C GLU A 137 23.47 -24.14 18.51
N GLN A 138 24.28 -23.50 19.37
CA GLN A 138 24.25 -22.04 19.49
C GLN A 138 24.77 -21.33 18.23
N LYS A 139 25.78 -21.90 17.56
CA LYS A 139 26.29 -21.37 16.29
C LYS A 139 25.21 -21.42 15.20
N ASP A 140 24.50 -22.54 15.09
CA ASP A 140 23.43 -22.70 14.12
C ASP A 140 22.26 -21.74 14.40
N MET A 141 21.91 -21.54 15.67
CA MET A 141 20.88 -20.57 16.08
C MET A 141 21.27 -19.11 15.75
N ILE A 142 22.55 -18.75 15.89
CA ILE A 142 23.05 -17.43 15.47
C ILE A 142 22.84 -17.26 13.96
N GLN A 143 23.23 -18.25 13.17
CA GLN A 143 23.10 -18.19 11.72
C GLN A 143 21.64 -18.04 11.29
N ILE A 144 20.73 -18.85 11.85
CA ILE A 144 19.28 -18.76 11.57
C ILE A 144 18.74 -17.37 11.89
N ASN A 145 19.15 -16.79 13.03
CA ASN A 145 18.68 -15.47 13.43
C ASN A 145 19.27 -14.35 12.55
N GLU A 146 20.52 -14.46 12.10
CA GLU A 146 21.12 -13.52 11.15
C GLU A 146 20.40 -13.56 9.79
N GLU A 147 20.06 -14.74 9.29
CA GLU A 147 19.28 -14.90 8.06
C GLU A 147 17.88 -14.27 8.18
N LYS A 148 17.17 -14.52 9.28
CA LYS A 148 15.87 -13.87 9.57
C LYS A 148 15.99 -12.34 9.62
N LEU A 149 17.03 -11.82 10.29
CA LEU A 149 17.25 -10.39 10.44
C LEU A 149 17.54 -9.73 9.08
N ASN A 150 18.31 -10.38 8.22
CA ASN A 150 18.56 -9.91 6.86
C ASN A 150 17.30 -9.95 5.99
N ALA A 151 16.46 -10.98 6.10
CA ALA A 151 15.18 -11.05 5.41
C ALA A 151 14.24 -9.89 5.80
N ILE A 152 14.13 -9.59 7.10
CA ILE A 152 13.32 -8.48 7.61
C ILE A 152 13.86 -7.13 7.10
N ARG A 153 15.19 -6.93 7.09
CA ARG A 153 15.82 -5.72 6.51
C ARG A 153 15.51 -5.56 5.02
N GLY A 154 15.53 -6.65 4.26
CA GLY A 154 15.15 -6.66 2.84
C GLY A 154 13.71 -6.18 2.63
N GLN A 155 12.75 -6.71 3.42
CA GLN A 155 11.35 -6.28 3.36
C GLN A 155 11.15 -4.80 3.73
N LEU A 156 11.90 -4.29 4.72
CA LEU A 156 11.88 -2.87 5.08
C LEU A 156 12.37 -1.99 3.93
N PHE A 157 13.45 -2.38 3.26
CA PHE A 157 14.00 -1.64 2.12
C PHE A 157 13.01 -1.57 0.95
N GLU A 158 12.38 -2.68 0.58
CA GLU A 158 11.36 -2.71 -0.47
C GLU A 158 10.16 -1.80 -0.15
N LYS A 159 9.67 -1.85 1.10
CA LYS A 159 8.56 -0.99 1.53
C LYS A 159 8.95 0.49 1.52
N GLN A 160 10.16 0.83 1.95
CA GLN A 160 10.66 2.20 1.91
C GLN A 160 10.81 2.73 0.48
N SER A 161 11.20 1.86 -0.46
CA SER A 161 11.22 2.16 -1.88
C SER A 161 9.80 2.49 -2.40
N ARG A 162 8.79 1.68 -2.08
CA ARG A 162 7.39 1.94 -2.47
C ARG A 162 6.86 3.27 -1.94
N ILE A 163 7.10 3.58 -0.65
CA ILE A 163 6.70 4.86 -0.04
C ILE A 163 7.34 6.06 -0.77
N THR A 164 8.57 5.90 -1.24
CA THR A 164 9.28 6.96 -1.97
C THR A 164 8.64 7.22 -3.34
N VAL A 165 8.23 6.15 -4.04
CA VAL A 165 7.49 6.26 -5.31
C VAL A 165 6.13 6.94 -5.10
N GLU A 166 5.33 6.49 -4.14
CA GLU A 166 4.00 7.06 -3.83
C GLU A 166 4.09 8.55 -3.43
N LYS A 167 5.10 8.95 -2.64
CA LYS A 167 5.33 10.37 -2.32
C LYS A 167 5.65 11.21 -3.55
N SER A 168 6.34 10.64 -4.54
CA SER A 168 6.66 11.34 -5.78
C SER A 168 5.42 11.53 -6.66
N GLU A 169 4.54 10.52 -6.72
CA GLU A 169 3.25 10.60 -7.42
C GLU A 169 2.31 11.60 -6.75
N ASN A 170 2.20 11.59 -5.42
CA ASN A 170 1.39 12.55 -4.68
C ASN A 170 1.82 14.00 -4.94
N LYS A 171 3.14 14.27 -4.96
CA LYS A 171 3.65 15.60 -5.33
C LYS A 171 3.31 15.99 -6.76
N LYS A 172 3.22 15.02 -7.68
CA LYS A 172 2.83 15.27 -9.07
C LYS A 172 1.34 15.63 -9.14
N LEU A 173 0.49 14.88 -8.44
CA LEU A 173 -0.95 15.15 -8.33
C LEU A 173 -1.25 16.50 -7.66
N GLU A 174 -0.52 16.87 -6.61
CA GLU A 174 -0.64 18.20 -5.97
C GLU A 174 -0.34 19.34 -6.96
N ARG A 175 0.68 19.18 -7.81
CA ARG A 175 1.01 20.17 -8.85
C ARG A 175 -0.08 20.25 -9.92
N GLU A 176 -0.61 19.11 -10.35
CA GLU A 176 -1.71 19.06 -11.32
C GLU A 176 -2.99 19.70 -10.76
N ALA A 177 -3.33 19.42 -9.49
CA ALA A 177 -4.45 20.04 -8.79
C ALA A 177 -4.27 21.56 -8.64
N ALA A 178 -3.07 22.02 -8.29
CA ALA A 178 -2.77 23.46 -8.20
C ALA A 178 -2.88 24.16 -9.57
N ALA A 179 -2.44 23.50 -10.65
CA ALA A 179 -2.58 24.04 -12.01
C ALA A 179 -4.05 24.12 -12.45
N LEU A 180 -4.87 23.12 -12.08
CA LEU A 180 -6.32 23.12 -12.32
C LEU A 180 -7.05 24.18 -11.50
N ALA A 181 -6.66 24.40 -10.24
CA ALA A 181 -7.25 25.42 -9.38
C ALA A 181 -7.11 26.83 -9.98
N SER A 182 -5.97 27.15 -10.60
CA SER A 182 -5.77 28.43 -11.30
C SER A 182 -6.77 28.60 -12.44
N LYS A 183 -6.95 27.57 -13.27
CA LYS A 183 -7.93 27.60 -14.37
C LYS A 183 -9.36 27.74 -13.86
N TYR A 184 -9.68 27.07 -12.76
CA TYR A 184 -11.00 27.14 -12.14
C TYR A 184 -11.32 28.55 -11.63
N ASN A 185 -10.34 29.19 -10.96
CA ASN A 185 -10.43 30.56 -10.48
C ASN A 185 -10.57 31.59 -11.62
N GLU A 186 -10.00 31.33 -12.79
CA GLU A 186 -10.19 32.17 -13.99
C GLU A 186 -11.55 31.95 -14.66
N THR A 187 -12.10 30.74 -14.59
CA THR A 187 -13.32 30.36 -15.32
C THR A 187 -14.60 30.78 -14.57
N ILE A 188 -14.62 30.73 -13.23
CA ILE A 188 -15.79 31.13 -12.42
C ILE A 188 -16.25 32.58 -12.71
N PRO A 189 -15.37 33.60 -12.69
CA PRO A 189 -15.78 34.98 -12.96
C PRO A 189 -16.34 35.17 -14.38
N LEU A 190 -15.85 34.39 -15.36
CA LEU A 190 -16.36 34.43 -16.73
C LEU A 190 -17.79 33.87 -16.81
N ILE A 191 -18.07 32.79 -16.06
CA ILE A 191 -19.41 32.21 -15.94
C ILE A 191 -20.36 33.20 -15.25
N GLU A 192 -19.94 33.79 -14.12
CA GLU A 192 -20.72 34.80 -13.41
C GLU A 192 -21.03 36.02 -14.30
N LYS A 193 -20.03 36.52 -15.02
CA LYS A 193 -20.20 37.63 -15.97
C LYS A 193 -21.15 37.26 -17.12
N SER A 194 -21.12 36.01 -17.59
CA SER A 194 -22.06 35.51 -18.60
C SER A 194 -23.48 35.44 -18.06
N ASN A 195 -23.67 34.97 -16.83
CA ASN A 195 -24.98 34.92 -16.17
C ASN A 195 -25.57 36.32 -15.95
N LEU A 196 -24.75 37.30 -15.54
CA LEU A 196 -25.18 38.69 -15.43
C LEU A 196 -25.65 39.27 -16.78
N LYS A 197 -24.93 38.96 -17.87
CA LYS A 197 -25.38 39.35 -19.22
C LYS A 197 -26.71 38.69 -19.60
N LEU A 198 -26.91 37.44 -19.19
CA LEU A 198 -28.13 36.68 -19.50
C LEU A 198 -29.35 37.23 -18.73
N GLU A 199 -29.18 37.57 -17.45
CA GLU A 199 -30.17 38.28 -16.63
C GLU A 199 -30.57 39.61 -17.27
N ASP A 200 -29.57 40.41 -17.66
CA ASP A 200 -29.79 41.72 -18.29
C ASP A 200 -30.54 41.60 -19.63
N PHE A 201 -30.25 40.53 -20.39
CA PHE A 201 -30.97 40.20 -21.62
C PHE A 201 -32.42 39.77 -21.34
N LYS A 202 -32.66 38.92 -20.33
CA LYS A 202 -34.01 38.54 -19.90
C LYS A 202 -34.82 39.76 -19.49
N LEU A 203 -34.23 40.69 -18.76
CA LEU A 203 -34.90 41.93 -18.33
C LEU A 203 -35.32 42.77 -19.54
N LYS A 204 -34.45 42.91 -20.55
CA LYS A 204 -34.77 43.60 -21.82
C LYS A 204 -35.87 42.90 -22.61
N CYS A 205 -35.86 41.56 -22.67
CA CYS A 205 -36.93 40.77 -23.29
C CYS A 205 -38.27 40.99 -22.58
N ASN A 206 -38.30 40.95 -21.25
CA ASN A 206 -39.52 41.19 -20.47
C ASN A 206 -40.06 42.60 -20.67
N LYS A 207 -39.19 43.62 -20.71
CA LYS A 207 -39.59 45.01 -21.01
C LYS A 207 -40.22 45.12 -22.40
N ARG A 208 -39.60 44.52 -23.43
CA ARG A 208 -40.17 44.49 -24.79
C ARG A 208 -41.50 43.74 -24.85
N LYS A 209 -41.65 42.66 -24.08
CA LYS A 209 -42.91 41.90 -24.00
C LYS A 209 -44.04 42.78 -23.44
N TYR A 210 -43.76 43.52 -22.38
CA TYR A 210 -44.69 44.48 -21.79
C TYR A 210 -45.04 45.61 -22.76
N ASP A 211 -44.05 46.23 -23.42
CA ASP A 211 -44.29 47.28 -24.41
C ASP A 211 -45.17 46.79 -25.58
N LEU A 212 -44.98 45.52 -25.99
CA LEU A 212 -45.77 44.90 -27.05
C LEU A 212 -47.21 44.63 -26.62
N GLU A 213 -47.43 44.26 -25.35
CA GLU A 213 -48.75 44.07 -24.77
C GLU A 213 -49.51 45.41 -24.66
N LEU A 214 -48.81 46.49 -24.29
CA LEU A 214 -49.35 47.85 -24.29
C LEU A 214 -49.77 48.29 -25.70
N LYS A 215 -48.90 48.05 -26.70
CA LYS A 215 -49.22 48.36 -28.11
C LYS A 215 -50.43 47.58 -28.61
N LYS A 216 -50.54 46.29 -28.26
CA LYS A 216 -51.73 45.47 -28.60
C LYS A 216 -53.00 46.06 -28.01
N LYS A 217 -52.97 46.46 -26.73
CA LYS A 217 -54.12 47.10 -26.08
C LYS A 217 -54.54 48.40 -26.77
N ASN A 218 -53.57 49.20 -27.22
CA ASN A 218 -53.86 50.42 -27.98
C ASN A 218 -54.49 50.11 -29.35
N ILE A 219 -54.00 49.08 -30.06
CA ILE A 219 -54.59 48.62 -31.32
C ILE A 219 -56.04 48.15 -31.10
N GLU A 220 -56.30 47.38 -30.03
CA GLU A 220 -57.64 46.94 -29.67
C GLU A 220 -58.60 48.13 -29.45
N ASN A 221 -58.15 49.15 -28.73
CA ASN A 221 -58.91 50.37 -28.50
C ASN A 221 -59.19 51.13 -29.81
N LEU A 222 -58.19 51.25 -30.69
CA LEU A 222 -58.37 51.88 -32.00
C LEU A 222 -59.33 51.09 -32.89
N ARG A 223 -59.33 49.76 -32.83
CA ARG A 223 -60.32 48.92 -33.53
C ARG A 223 -61.74 49.16 -33.02
N LYS A 224 -61.93 49.33 -31.72
CA LYS A 224 -63.24 49.69 -31.14
C LYS A 224 -63.72 51.05 -31.63
N ILE A 225 -62.87 52.08 -31.56
CA ILE A 225 -63.17 53.42 -32.06
C ILE A 225 -63.52 53.36 -33.55
N LYS A 226 -62.76 52.59 -34.34
CA LYS A 226 -63.05 52.39 -35.76
C LYS A 226 -64.43 51.77 -35.98
N SER A 227 -64.77 50.71 -35.23
CA SER A 227 -66.08 50.06 -35.32
C SER A 227 -67.23 51.00 -34.92
N GLU A 228 -67.03 51.83 -33.90
CA GLU A 228 -67.99 52.86 -33.48
C GLU A 228 -68.19 53.90 -34.59
N LEU A 229 -67.10 54.36 -35.23
CA LEU A 229 -67.17 55.28 -36.37
C LEU A 229 -67.84 54.65 -37.60
N GLU A 230 -67.51 53.40 -37.94
CA GLU A 230 -68.16 52.67 -39.04
C GLU A 230 -69.66 52.49 -38.81
N SER A 231 -70.10 52.32 -37.55
CA SER A 231 -71.53 52.25 -37.21
C SER A 231 -72.27 53.59 -37.29
N GLN A 232 -71.54 54.71 -37.36
CA GLN A 232 -72.10 56.06 -37.48
C GLN A 232 -72.13 56.57 -38.92
N ILE A 233 -71.53 55.84 -39.86
CA ILE A 233 -71.54 56.21 -41.28
C ILE A 233 -72.83 55.72 -41.91
N VAL A 234 -73.65 56.66 -42.37
CA VAL A 234 -74.84 56.40 -43.21
C VAL A 234 -74.35 55.84 -44.55
N THR A 235 -74.81 54.64 -44.90
CA THR A 235 -74.34 53.96 -46.11
C THR A 235 -75.04 54.49 -47.36
N GLU A 236 -74.44 54.29 -48.53
CA GLU A 236 -75.02 54.67 -49.82
C GLU A 236 -76.35 53.94 -50.10
N GLU A 237 -76.54 52.76 -49.51
CA GLU A 237 -77.81 52.03 -49.50
C GLU A 237 -78.88 52.69 -48.62
N ASP A 238 -78.50 53.25 -47.47
CA ASP A 238 -79.42 54.03 -46.62
C ASP A 238 -79.88 55.30 -47.35
N TYR A 239 -78.98 55.94 -48.11
CA TYR A 239 -79.30 57.08 -48.97
C TYR A 239 -80.27 56.69 -50.10
N ARG A 240 -80.03 55.58 -50.81
CA ARG A 240 -80.96 55.09 -51.84
C ARG A 240 -82.32 54.70 -51.26
N HIS A 241 -82.35 54.21 -50.01
CA HIS A 241 -83.60 53.86 -49.35
C HIS A 241 -84.40 55.11 -48.95
N LEU A 242 -83.72 56.20 -48.56
CA LEU A 242 -84.31 57.53 -48.36
C LEU A 242 -84.82 58.14 -49.68
N GLU A 243 -84.06 58.01 -50.76
CA GLU A 243 -84.42 58.51 -52.10
C GLU A 243 -85.69 57.84 -52.63
N LYS A 244 -85.79 56.50 -52.52
CA LYS A 244 -87.03 55.75 -52.83
C LYS A 244 -88.22 56.12 -51.95
N LYS A 245 -87.96 56.55 -50.70
CA LYS A 245 -89.01 56.97 -49.78
C LYS A 245 -89.52 58.36 -50.11
N MET A 246 -88.65 59.24 -50.61
CA MET A 246 -89.06 60.53 -51.19
C MET A 246 -89.89 60.33 -52.46
N GLU A 247 -89.46 59.46 -53.40
CA GLU A 247 -90.26 59.14 -54.60
C GLU A 247 -91.66 58.59 -54.24
N SER A 248 -91.78 57.76 -53.19
CA SER A 248 -93.09 57.27 -52.74
C SER A 248 -93.98 58.34 -52.09
N LEU A 249 -93.37 59.39 -51.52
CA LEU A 249 -94.10 60.51 -50.91
C LEU A 249 -94.53 61.53 -51.98
N GLU A 250 -93.71 61.74 -53.02
CA GLU A 250 -94.09 62.54 -54.21
C GLU A 250 -95.27 61.89 -54.96
N ASP A 251 -95.28 60.55 -55.09
CA ASP A 251 -96.40 59.80 -55.69
C ASP A 251 -97.70 59.82 -54.83
N GLU A 252 -97.59 60.08 -53.52
CA GLU A 252 -98.73 60.29 -52.61
C GLU A 252 -99.22 61.75 -52.59
N GLU A 253 -98.34 62.72 -52.84
CA GLU A 253 -98.66 64.15 -52.98
C GLU A 253 -99.43 64.42 -54.29
N ILE A 254 -99.04 63.79 -55.41
CA ILE A 254 -99.70 63.90 -56.73
C ILE A 254 -101.16 63.37 -56.71
N LYS A 255 -101.52 62.48 -55.78
CA LYS A 255 -102.89 61.94 -55.65
C LYS A 255 -103.81 62.77 -54.74
N LEU A 256 -103.29 63.81 -54.07
CA LEU A 256 -104.05 64.70 -53.20
C LEU A 256 -104.35 66.08 -53.84
N GLU A 257 -103.76 66.40 -54.99
CA GLU A 257 -103.85 67.71 -55.66
C GLU A 257 -104.65 67.73 -56.99
N GLU A 258 -105.57 66.80 -57.23
CA GLU A 258 -106.54 66.88 -58.35
C GLU A 258 -107.97 67.13 -57.85
N ALA A 259 -108.19 68.29 -57.22
CA ALA A 259 -109.49 68.96 -57.18
C ALA A 259 -109.30 70.47 -56.98
N LEU A 260 -109.72 71.24 -58.00
CA LEU A 260 -109.92 72.70 -58.04
C LEU A 260 -108.74 73.57 -58.50
N ASP A 261 -108.59 73.59 -59.82
CA ASP A 261 -108.74 74.74 -60.73
C ASP A 261 -107.91 76.04 -60.54
N SER A 262 -107.33 76.43 -61.68
CA SER A 262 -106.78 77.75 -62.09
C SER A 262 -105.33 78.14 -61.69
N ASN A 263 -104.53 78.40 -62.75
CA ASN A 263 -103.25 79.14 -62.84
C ASN A 263 -101.88 78.43 -62.97
N ASN A 264 -101.81 77.28 -63.65
CA ASN A 264 -100.52 76.57 -63.88
C ASN A 264 -99.60 77.10 -65.00
N LEU A 265 -99.95 78.15 -65.74
CA LEU A 265 -99.09 78.67 -66.83
C LEU A 265 -98.10 79.77 -66.39
N VAL A 266 -98.37 80.46 -65.28
CA VAL A 266 -97.49 81.52 -64.76
C VAL A 266 -96.41 80.96 -63.85
N LYS A 267 -96.76 80.02 -62.96
CA LYS A 267 -95.80 79.33 -62.09
C LYS A 267 -94.82 78.45 -62.86
N LEU A 268 -95.27 77.74 -63.90
CA LEU A 268 -94.37 76.93 -64.73
C LEU A 268 -93.30 77.77 -65.44
N LYS A 269 -93.62 79.03 -65.76
CA LYS A 269 -92.64 79.96 -66.33
C LYS A 269 -91.65 80.46 -65.27
N GLU A 270 -92.14 80.80 -64.08
CA GLU A 270 -91.29 81.22 -62.95
C GLU A 270 -90.38 80.08 -62.46
N ASP A 271 -90.87 78.83 -62.43
CA ASP A 271 -90.10 77.65 -62.02
C ASP A 271 -89.05 77.25 -63.07
N VAL A 272 -89.38 77.35 -64.37
CA VAL A 272 -88.41 77.15 -65.46
C VAL A 272 -87.35 78.25 -65.45
N ASP A 273 -87.72 79.52 -65.25
CA ASP A 273 -86.76 80.63 -65.14
C ASP A 273 -85.87 80.49 -63.88
N LEU A 274 -86.41 79.95 -62.78
CA LEU A 274 -85.64 79.67 -61.55
C LEU A 274 -84.66 78.51 -61.74
N LEU A 275 -85.08 77.42 -62.41
CA LEU A 275 -84.24 76.26 -62.73
C LEU A 275 -83.14 76.63 -63.74
N ASP A 276 -83.46 77.40 -64.78
CA ASP A 276 -82.47 77.93 -65.73
C ASP A 276 -81.49 78.90 -65.07
N SER A 277 -81.89 79.60 -63.99
CA SER A 277 -80.97 80.42 -63.19
C SER A 277 -80.08 79.63 -62.23
N CYS A 278 -80.47 78.39 -61.89
CA CYS A 278 -79.77 77.53 -60.94
C CYS A 278 -78.80 76.55 -61.64
N LEU A 279 -79.10 76.11 -62.86
CA LEU A 279 -78.25 75.22 -63.68
C LEU A 279 -76.82 75.76 -63.91
N PRO A 280 -76.61 77.06 -64.21
CA PRO A 280 -75.27 77.64 -64.32
C PRO A 280 -74.53 77.66 -62.98
N LYS A 281 -75.24 77.78 -61.85
CA LYS A 281 -74.65 77.78 -60.50
C LYS A 281 -74.21 76.38 -60.07
N LEU A 282 -74.93 75.34 -60.49
CA LEU A 282 -74.53 73.94 -60.30
C LEU A 282 -73.36 73.54 -61.21
N ASN A 283 -73.32 74.02 -62.45
CA ASN A 283 -72.17 73.83 -63.35
C ASN A 283 -70.90 74.62 -62.93
N LEU A 284 -71.02 75.54 -61.98
CA LEU A 284 -69.90 76.26 -61.37
C LEU A 284 -69.34 75.57 -60.11
N LEU A 285 -70.03 74.55 -59.57
CA LEU A 285 -69.53 73.75 -58.46
C LEU A 285 -68.45 72.79 -58.97
N LYS A 286 -67.19 73.20 -58.87
CA LYS A 286 -66.07 72.29 -59.03
C LYS A 286 -66.02 71.34 -57.83
N ILE A 287 -66.04 70.03 -58.11
CA ILE A 287 -65.71 69.00 -57.12
C ILE A 287 -64.30 69.31 -56.59
N PRO A 288 -64.12 69.49 -55.27
CA PRO A 288 -62.80 69.81 -54.70
C PRO A 288 -61.78 68.74 -55.09
N GLU A 289 -60.60 69.15 -55.58
CA GLU A 289 -59.50 68.22 -55.93
C GLU A 289 -59.10 67.31 -54.75
N ASP A 290 -59.38 67.74 -53.51
CA ASP A 290 -59.11 66.97 -52.30
C ASP A 290 -59.97 65.70 -52.17
N ILE A 291 -61.11 65.60 -52.85
CA ILE A 291 -61.91 64.36 -52.91
C ILE A 291 -61.20 63.28 -53.73
N PHE A 292 -60.52 63.67 -54.82
CA PHE A 292 -59.69 62.73 -55.59
C PHE A 292 -58.46 62.28 -54.79
N LYS A 293 -57.86 63.17 -53.97
CA LYS A 293 -56.78 62.79 -53.04
C LYS A 293 -57.24 61.81 -51.94
N LEU A 294 -58.50 61.88 -51.51
CA LEU A 294 -59.07 60.93 -50.54
C LEU A 294 -59.18 59.49 -51.11
N SER A 295 -59.39 59.36 -52.42
CA SER A 295 -59.37 58.05 -53.10
C SER A 295 -57.99 57.42 -53.06
N ASP A 296 -56.95 58.18 -53.40
CA ASP A 296 -55.56 57.70 -53.36
C ASP A 296 -55.11 57.38 -51.92
N MET A 297 -55.49 58.21 -50.95
CA MET A 297 -55.26 57.94 -49.53
C MET A 297 -55.97 56.67 -49.04
N ARG A 298 -57.16 56.32 -49.56
CA ARG A 298 -57.83 55.04 -49.21
C ARG A 298 -57.03 53.83 -49.69
N VAL A 299 -56.45 53.91 -50.89
CA VAL A 299 -55.60 52.83 -51.44
C VAL A 299 -54.31 52.69 -50.63
N GLU A 300 -53.67 53.81 -50.25
CA GLU A 300 -52.49 53.78 -49.36
C GLU A 300 -52.80 53.18 -47.99
N VAL A 301 -53.88 53.58 -47.35
CA VAL A 301 -54.29 53.03 -46.04
C VAL A 301 -54.60 51.54 -46.14
N GLN A 302 -55.17 51.08 -47.25
CA GLN A 302 -55.43 49.66 -47.48
C GLN A 302 -54.13 48.85 -47.67
N ASN A 303 -53.16 49.39 -48.42
CA ASN A 303 -51.84 48.79 -48.58
C ASN A 303 -51.05 48.75 -47.27
N GLU A 304 -51.10 49.83 -46.47
CA GLU A 304 -50.49 49.85 -45.14
C GLU A 304 -51.13 48.83 -44.19
N LYS A 305 -52.45 48.64 -44.28
CA LYS A 305 -53.16 47.61 -43.50
C LYS A 305 -52.70 46.20 -43.87
N GLU A 306 -52.50 45.91 -45.15
CA GLU A 306 -51.94 44.62 -45.58
C GLU A 306 -50.49 44.43 -45.11
N ASN A 307 -49.66 45.46 -45.21
CA ASN A 307 -48.29 45.41 -44.68
C ASN A 307 -48.25 45.17 -43.16
N VAL A 308 -49.14 45.82 -42.41
CA VAL A 308 -49.26 45.59 -40.96
C VAL A 308 -49.68 44.15 -40.66
N ASN A 309 -50.59 43.56 -41.45
CA ASN A 309 -51.00 42.16 -41.28
C ASN A 309 -49.84 41.18 -41.55
N ILE A 310 -49.01 41.45 -42.57
CA ILE A 310 -47.82 40.65 -42.87
C ILE A 310 -46.83 40.71 -41.71
N ILE A 311 -46.54 41.92 -41.22
CA ILE A 311 -45.65 42.12 -40.06
C ILE A 311 -46.23 41.41 -38.82
N GLU A 312 -47.54 41.48 -38.58
CA GLU A 312 -48.19 40.82 -37.44
C GLU A 312 -48.06 39.28 -37.52
N SER A 313 -48.21 38.70 -38.72
CA SER A 313 -47.97 37.29 -39.00
C SER A 313 -46.52 36.88 -38.68
N ASP A 314 -45.55 37.62 -39.19
CA ASP A 314 -44.13 37.29 -39.02
C ASP A 314 -43.68 37.47 -37.57
N THR A 315 -44.24 38.47 -36.88
CA THR A 315 -43.99 38.68 -35.45
C THR A 315 -44.58 37.55 -34.61
N LYS A 316 -45.76 37.02 -34.97
CA LYS A 316 -46.35 35.84 -34.31
C LYS A 316 -45.46 34.61 -34.48
N LYS A 317 -45.00 34.32 -35.70
CA LYS A 317 -44.10 33.18 -35.99
C LYS A 317 -42.78 33.30 -35.22
N SER A 318 -42.19 34.49 -35.20
CA SER A 318 -40.96 34.76 -34.44
C SER A 318 -41.16 34.60 -32.94
N LYS A 319 -42.31 35.03 -32.40
CA LYS A 319 -42.63 34.87 -30.99
C LYS A 319 -42.75 33.39 -30.58
N THR A 320 -43.45 32.56 -31.36
CA THR A 320 -43.52 31.11 -31.09
C THR A 320 -42.15 30.44 -31.16
N ALA A 321 -41.32 30.80 -32.15
CA ALA A 321 -39.97 30.26 -32.27
C ALA A 321 -39.07 30.63 -31.07
N ILE A 322 -39.24 31.84 -30.50
CA ILE A 322 -38.54 32.26 -29.28
C ILE A 322 -39.04 31.50 -28.05
N GLU A 323 -40.36 31.30 -27.92
CA GLU A 323 -40.96 30.56 -26.81
C GLU A 323 -40.51 29.08 -26.82
N GLU A 324 -40.49 28.43 -27.99
CA GLU A 324 -39.95 27.06 -28.15
C GLU A 324 -38.48 26.98 -27.72
N LYS A 325 -37.66 27.95 -28.15
CA LYS A 325 -36.22 27.97 -27.80
C LYS A 325 -35.97 28.24 -26.32
N LEU A 326 -36.83 29.03 -25.67
CA LEU A 326 -36.77 29.25 -24.23
C LEU A 326 -37.08 27.97 -23.45
N VAL A 327 -38.11 27.23 -23.86
CA VAL A 327 -38.47 25.94 -23.26
C VAL A 327 -37.34 24.92 -23.43
N GLU A 328 -36.73 24.86 -24.61
CA GLU A 328 -35.58 24.00 -24.87
C GLU A 328 -34.38 24.34 -23.96
N LEU A 329 -34.04 25.61 -23.84
CA LEU A 329 -32.94 26.08 -22.99
C LEU A 329 -33.21 25.86 -21.50
N GLU A 330 -34.45 26.01 -21.04
CA GLU A 330 -34.83 25.67 -19.66
C GLU A 330 -34.72 24.18 -19.37
N GLY A 331 -35.10 23.33 -20.34
CA GLY A 331 -34.90 21.88 -20.28
C GLY A 331 -33.41 21.51 -20.18
N GLN A 332 -32.56 22.10 -21.02
CA GLN A 332 -31.11 21.88 -20.98
C GLN A 332 -30.49 22.36 -19.66
N LYS A 333 -30.91 23.52 -19.15
CA LYS A 333 -30.45 24.02 -17.84
C LYS A 333 -30.83 23.07 -16.72
N LEU A 334 -32.07 22.59 -16.69
CA LEU A 334 -32.53 21.64 -15.68
C LEU A 334 -31.70 20.35 -15.73
N HIS A 335 -31.44 19.82 -16.92
CA HIS A 335 -30.62 18.64 -17.12
C HIS A 335 -29.19 18.84 -16.60
N LEU A 336 -28.52 19.93 -17.01
CA LEU A 336 -27.17 20.26 -16.55
C LEU A 336 -27.09 20.44 -15.04
N THR A 337 -28.12 21.05 -14.43
CA THR A 337 -28.16 21.26 -12.97
C THR A 337 -28.25 19.92 -12.24
N LYS A 338 -29.07 18.98 -12.75
CA LYS A 338 -29.18 17.62 -12.21
C LYS A 338 -27.86 16.86 -12.35
N THR A 339 -27.24 16.88 -13.52
CA THR A 339 -25.95 16.19 -13.76
C THR A 339 -24.83 16.76 -12.89
N ASN A 340 -24.82 18.07 -12.66
CA ASN A 340 -23.83 18.72 -11.80
C ASN A 340 -23.98 18.31 -10.32
N LEU A 341 -25.22 18.20 -9.82
CA LEU A 341 -25.50 17.68 -8.48
C LEU A 341 -25.04 16.22 -8.34
N GLU A 342 -25.37 15.37 -9.31
CA GLU A 342 -24.95 13.97 -9.33
C GLU A 342 -23.42 13.83 -9.35
N LEU A 343 -22.73 14.66 -10.15
CA LEU A 343 -21.27 14.69 -10.20
C LEU A 343 -20.64 15.18 -8.89
N GLN A 344 -21.19 16.23 -8.26
CA GLN A 344 -20.71 16.70 -6.95
C GLN A 344 -20.86 15.64 -5.87
N GLU A 345 -21.99 14.93 -5.85
CA GLU A 345 -22.24 13.88 -4.87
C GLU A 345 -21.34 12.66 -5.11
N SER A 346 -21.12 12.29 -6.37
CA SER A 346 -20.17 11.24 -6.74
C SER A 346 -18.73 11.62 -6.36
N LEU A 347 -18.32 12.87 -6.62
CA LEU A 347 -16.99 13.36 -6.24
C LEU A 347 -16.82 13.32 -4.72
N ARG A 348 -17.83 13.76 -3.96
CA ARG A 348 -17.80 13.76 -2.49
C ARG A 348 -17.60 12.35 -1.93
N LYS A 349 -18.39 11.38 -2.42
CA LYS A 349 -18.27 9.96 -2.01
C LYS A 349 -16.88 9.40 -2.30
N VAL A 350 -16.36 9.59 -3.51
CA VAL A 350 -15.03 9.10 -3.88
C VAL A 350 -13.93 9.73 -3.00
N THR A 351 -14.07 11.01 -2.67
CA THR A 351 -13.08 11.72 -1.83
C THR A 351 -13.14 11.25 -0.37
N GLU A 352 -14.34 11.09 0.19
CA GLU A 352 -14.55 10.55 1.55
C GLU A 352 -14.04 9.12 1.68
N ASP A 353 -14.38 8.23 0.74
CA ASP A 353 -13.93 6.84 0.73
C ASP A 353 -12.40 6.72 0.58
N SER A 354 -11.79 7.55 -0.28
CA SER A 354 -10.33 7.60 -0.45
C SER A 354 -9.62 8.07 0.83
N LEU A 355 -10.11 9.13 1.48
CA LEU A 355 -9.53 9.65 2.73
C LEU A 355 -9.61 8.65 3.87
N LEU A 356 -10.76 7.97 4.01
CA LEU A 356 -10.93 6.91 5.02
C LEU A 356 -10.03 5.70 4.74
N GLY A 357 -9.86 5.33 3.46
CA GLY A 357 -8.92 4.29 3.03
C GLY A 357 -7.47 4.62 3.39
N ASP A 358 -7.03 5.85 3.09
CA ASP A 358 -5.67 6.32 3.36
C ASP A 358 -5.35 6.42 4.85
N ILE A 359 -6.29 6.90 5.66
CA ILE A 359 -6.13 6.98 7.13
C ILE A 359 -6.03 5.58 7.72
N SER A 360 -6.87 4.64 7.27
CA SER A 360 -6.83 3.23 7.69
C SER A 360 -5.49 2.56 7.33
N LEU A 361 -5.01 2.77 6.11
CA LEU A 361 -3.70 2.27 5.66
C LEU A 361 -2.55 2.86 6.47
N LYS A 362 -2.53 4.19 6.70
CA LYS A 362 -1.51 4.84 7.53
C LYS A 362 -1.49 4.31 8.95
N ASN A 363 -2.66 4.11 9.56
CA ASN A 363 -2.75 3.57 10.93
C ASN A 363 -2.27 2.11 11.01
N LYS A 364 -2.64 1.27 10.05
CA LYS A 364 -2.13 -0.11 9.96
C LYS A 364 -0.61 -0.13 9.77
N LEU A 365 -0.07 0.77 8.94
CA LEU A 365 1.35 0.87 8.68
C LEU A 365 2.12 1.33 9.94
N ALA A 366 1.60 2.34 10.64
CA ALA A 366 2.20 2.84 11.88
C ALA A 366 2.24 1.76 12.97
N ALA A 367 1.14 1.01 13.14
CA ALA A 367 1.07 -0.10 14.09
C ALA A 367 2.05 -1.23 13.74
N GLN A 368 2.18 -1.60 12.46
CA GLN A 368 3.16 -2.61 12.04
C GLN A 368 4.61 -2.15 12.24
N LEU A 369 4.92 -0.88 11.94
CA LEU A 369 6.25 -0.32 12.17
C LEU A 369 6.61 -0.35 13.66
N TYR A 370 5.66 0.01 14.52
CA TYR A 370 5.84 -0.06 15.96
C TYR A 370 6.14 -1.49 16.45
N ASN A 371 5.31 -2.46 16.06
CA ASN A 371 5.51 -3.87 16.43
C ASN A 371 6.85 -4.43 15.95
N ASN A 372 7.22 -4.15 14.70
CA ASN A 372 8.51 -4.61 14.15
C ASN A 372 9.69 -3.98 14.90
N GLN A 373 9.56 -2.73 15.34
CA GLN A 373 10.61 -2.02 16.07
C GLN A 373 10.75 -2.57 17.50
N GLU A 374 9.65 -2.94 18.14
CA GLU A 374 9.64 -3.64 19.43
C GLU A 374 10.29 -5.03 19.33
N GLU A 375 9.97 -5.78 18.28
CA GLU A 375 10.57 -7.10 18.01
C GLU A 375 12.08 -7.01 17.75
N ILE A 376 12.53 -6.01 16.99
CA ILE A 376 13.96 -5.74 16.76
C ILE A 376 14.68 -5.43 18.07
N GLU A 377 14.10 -4.59 18.93
CA GLU A 377 14.71 -4.27 20.24
C GLU A 377 14.77 -5.48 21.16
N THR A 378 13.76 -6.36 21.09
CA THR A 378 13.74 -7.62 21.85
C THR A 378 14.84 -8.57 21.37
N LEU A 379 14.96 -8.77 20.06
CA LEU A 379 16.01 -9.61 19.47
C LEU A 379 17.42 -9.07 19.73
N LYS A 380 17.63 -7.74 19.69
CA LYS A 380 18.91 -7.13 20.06
C LYS A 380 19.30 -7.44 21.51
N LYS A 381 18.35 -7.32 22.44
CA LYS A 381 18.58 -7.65 23.86
C LYS A 381 18.92 -9.13 24.03
N GLU A 382 18.24 -10.02 23.31
CA GLU A 382 18.56 -11.45 23.32
C GLU A 382 19.96 -11.74 22.77
N ILE A 383 20.35 -11.13 21.64
CA ILE A 383 21.69 -11.28 21.07
C ILE A 383 22.77 -10.82 22.06
N ILE A 384 22.57 -9.67 22.72
CA ILE A 384 23.50 -9.18 23.74
C ILE A 384 23.61 -10.18 24.88
N LYS A 385 22.48 -10.67 25.41
CA LYS A 385 22.45 -11.68 26.48
C LYS A 385 23.16 -12.98 26.10
N ILE A 386 22.99 -13.43 24.85
CA ILE A 386 23.67 -14.62 24.33
C ILE A 386 25.18 -14.37 24.20
N LYS A 387 25.60 -13.20 23.69
CA LYS A 387 27.02 -12.82 23.60
C LYS A 387 27.70 -12.76 24.97
N ASP A 388 27.01 -12.18 25.96
CA ASP A 388 27.52 -12.09 27.32
C ASP A 388 27.63 -13.49 27.95
N ASN A 389 26.62 -14.34 27.75
CA ASN A 389 26.68 -15.74 28.19
C ASN A 389 27.83 -16.51 27.53
N TYR A 390 28.07 -16.29 26.24
CA TYR A 390 29.19 -16.89 25.51
C TYR A 390 30.55 -16.43 26.08
N GLN A 391 30.72 -15.14 26.36
CA GLN A 391 31.91 -14.60 27.02
C GLN A 391 32.14 -15.21 28.40
N ILE A 392 31.08 -15.31 29.23
CA ILE A 392 31.14 -15.94 30.55
C ILE A 392 31.54 -17.42 30.44
N LEU A 393 30.95 -18.16 29.50
CA LEU A 393 31.28 -19.55 29.26
C LEU A 393 32.73 -19.72 28.80
N LYS A 394 33.19 -18.87 27.90
CA LYS A 394 34.58 -18.86 27.42
C LYS A 394 35.57 -18.60 28.58
N LEU A 395 35.28 -17.63 29.44
CA LEU A 395 36.07 -17.36 30.65
C LEU A 395 36.08 -18.55 31.60
N LYS A 396 34.92 -19.15 31.89
CA LYS A 396 34.83 -20.36 32.73
C LYS A 396 35.63 -21.53 32.18
N ILE A 397 35.64 -21.73 30.85
CA ILE A 397 36.48 -22.76 30.20
C ILE A 397 37.95 -22.45 30.42
N SER A 398 38.37 -21.20 30.23
CA SER A 398 39.76 -20.77 30.45
C SER A 398 40.19 -20.97 31.91
N GLU A 399 39.36 -20.55 32.87
CA GLU A 399 39.62 -20.73 34.31
C GLU A 399 39.72 -22.20 34.69
N LYS A 400 38.82 -23.06 34.17
CA LYS A 400 38.86 -24.49 34.45
C LYS A 400 40.10 -25.15 33.84
N TYR A 401 40.52 -24.70 32.67
CA TYR A 401 41.74 -25.16 32.03
C TYR A 401 43.00 -24.75 32.83
N GLU A 402 43.04 -23.51 33.33
CA GLU A 402 44.14 -23.05 34.20
C GLU A 402 44.17 -23.79 35.54
N VAL A 403 43.01 -24.03 36.16
CA VAL A 403 42.91 -24.83 37.40
C VAL A 403 43.38 -26.27 37.17
N PHE A 404 43.03 -26.86 36.04
CA PHE A 404 43.53 -28.19 35.65
C PHE A 404 45.06 -28.19 35.51
N ASN A 405 45.63 -27.19 34.82
CA ASN A 405 47.08 -27.01 34.72
C ASN A 405 47.76 -26.79 36.09
N CYS A 406 47.14 -26.01 36.98
CA CYS A 406 47.67 -25.76 38.32
C CYS A 406 47.63 -27.02 39.19
N MET A 407 46.57 -27.81 39.11
CA MET A 407 46.49 -29.11 39.79
C MET A 407 47.55 -30.08 39.26
N GLN A 408 47.75 -30.15 37.94
CA GLN A 408 48.85 -30.93 37.35
C GLN A 408 50.21 -30.48 37.92
N ASN A 409 50.49 -29.17 37.94
CA ASN A 409 51.76 -28.65 38.46
C ASN A 409 51.96 -28.88 39.97
N LYS A 410 50.90 -28.80 40.79
CA LYS A 410 51.01 -29.08 42.23
C LYS A 410 51.21 -30.56 42.51
N SER A 411 50.52 -31.43 41.78
CA SER A 411 50.74 -32.88 41.84
C SER A 411 52.17 -33.22 41.42
N PHE A 412 52.71 -32.54 40.40
CA PHE A 412 54.09 -32.66 39.95
C PHE A 412 55.10 -32.30 41.06
N ILE A 413 54.97 -31.12 41.69
CA ILE A 413 55.87 -30.69 42.79
C ILE A 413 55.80 -31.65 43.99
N TRP A 414 54.60 -32.12 44.34
CA TRP A 414 54.44 -33.06 45.46
C TRP A 414 55.07 -34.42 45.18
N LEU A 415 54.99 -34.90 43.93
CA LEU A 415 55.65 -36.13 43.49
C LEU A 415 57.18 -35.97 43.49
N GLU A 416 57.73 -34.83 43.04
CA GLU A 416 59.17 -34.53 43.14
C GLU A 416 59.67 -34.58 44.59
N GLU A 417 58.91 -34.03 45.54
CA GLU A 417 59.27 -34.09 46.97
C GLU A 417 59.26 -35.53 47.52
N ILE A 418 58.31 -36.36 47.10
CA ILE A 418 58.24 -37.77 47.50
C ILE A 418 59.42 -38.54 46.92
N ILE A 419 59.72 -38.36 45.62
CA ILE A 419 60.85 -39.02 44.95
C ILE A 419 62.16 -38.63 45.63
N LYS A 420 62.35 -37.34 45.93
CA LYS A 420 63.53 -36.86 46.66
C LYS A 420 63.66 -37.51 48.03
N LYS A 421 62.56 -37.66 48.78
CA LYS A 421 62.56 -38.37 50.07
C LYS A 421 62.85 -39.86 49.92
N CYS A 422 62.33 -40.52 48.87
CA CYS A 422 62.59 -41.93 48.58
C CYS A 422 64.07 -42.17 48.24
N ASN A 423 64.67 -41.35 47.38
CA ASN A 423 66.08 -41.45 47.01
C ASN A 423 66.99 -41.19 48.22
N GLN A 424 66.65 -40.22 49.07
CA GLN A 424 67.36 -39.98 50.34
C GLN A 424 67.27 -41.19 51.28
N LEU A 425 66.12 -41.88 51.31
CA LEU A 425 65.92 -43.08 52.13
C LEU A 425 66.73 -44.26 51.59
N GLU A 426 66.81 -44.41 50.27
CA GLU A 426 67.58 -45.46 49.59
C GLU A 426 69.09 -45.23 49.77
N GLU A 427 69.58 -44.00 49.64
CA GLU A 427 70.96 -43.64 49.99
C GLU A 427 71.27 -43.89 51.47
N HIS A 428 70.31 -43.62 52.37
CA HIS A 428 70.47 -43.93 53.79
C HIS A 428 70.54 -45.45 54.01
N LEU A 429 69.66 -46.24 53.40
CA LEU A 429 69.66 -47.69 53.52
C LEU A 429 70.96 -48.31 52.96
N CYS A 430 71.48 -47.80 51.84
CA CYS A 430 72.76 -48.21 51.26
C CYS A 430 73.98 -47.80 52.10
N LYS A 431 73.88 -46.79 52.98
CA LYS A 431 74.96 -46.42 53.92
C LYS A 431 74.96 -47.27 55.20
N TYR A 432 73.88 -47.96 55.50
CA TYR A 432 73.71 -48.79 56.71
C TYR A 432 73.53 -50.29 56.39
N SER A 433 73.75 -50.70 55.14
CA SER A 433 73.97 -52.08 54.71
C SER A 433 75.42 -52.25 54.28
#